data_AF-A0A2D6N9S5-F1
#
_entry.id   AF-A0A2D6N9S5-F1
#
_cell.length_a   1.000
_cell.length_b   1.000
_cell.length_c   1.000
_cell.angle_alpha   90.00
_cell.angle_beta   90.00
_cell.angle_gamma   90.00
#
_symmetry.space_group_name_H-M   'P 1'
#
loop_
_entity.id
_entity.type
_entity.pdbx_description
1 polymer ?
#
loop_
_entity_poly.entity_id
_entity_poly.type
_entity_poly.pdbx_seq_one_letter_code
_entity_poly.pdbx_strand_id
1 'polypeptide(L)'
;MDSSIWPRCDAETSPDRGFYYHPSRHSAGQPIVAGWAYQWVAQLGFTRESWTAPLDARRVHPTENPNAVAAQQVVQVVQLRPPDGPVPLFVFDAGYDPVQLTQALGATPAAILVRLRSNRCFYADPPASTGTGRPRRHGAKFVCRDPRTWPVPTATHTGDDPHYGTVRVQAWARLHPVVQNHATRGTRQPRPIVRGTLIRVAVSRLPRQTRQPQVLWLGGMARGLLTSRSCGGPTCGGLTWNIPFGSSSRPWAGPPPGSALRSRPTAGPGWSC
;
A
#
# COMPACT_ATOMS: atom_id res chain seq x y z
N MET A 1 0.52 9.41 1.48
CA MET A 1 0.38 8.99 0.08
C MET A 1 -0.93 8.25 -0.05
N ASP A 2 -1.73 8.66 -1.01
CA ASP A 2 -3.06 8.10 -1.24
C ASP A 2 -3.41 8.15 -2.73
N SER A 3 -4.36 7.32 -3.14
CA SER A 3 -4.91 7.33 -4.48
C SER A 3 -6.36 7.83 -4.46
N SER A 4 -6.63 8.85 -5.26
CA SER A 4 -7.96 9.43 -5.42
C SER A 4 -8.48 9.13 -6.82
N ILE A 5 -9.75 8.77 -6.92
CA ILE A 5 -10.40 8.59 -8.21
C ILE A 5 -11.05 9.91 -8.62
N TRP A 6 -10.77 10.35 -9.83
CA TRP A 6 -11.47 11.45 -10.50
C TRP A 6 -12.52 10.88 -11.45
N PRO A 7 -13.81 10.88 -11.07
CA PRO A 7 -14.87 10.33 -11.91
C PRO A 7 -14.98 11.07 -13.24
N ARG A 8 -15.14 10.31 -14.33
CA ARG A 8 -15.39 10.83 -15.68
C ARG A 8 -16.48 10.01 -16.37
N CYS A 9 -17.54 9.63 -15.66
CA CYS A 9 -18.57 8.70 -16.14
C CYS A 9 -19.03 9.01 -17.56
N ASP A 10 -19.43 10.25 -17.82
CA ASP A 10 -20.08 10.68 -19.07
C ASP A 10 -19.09 11.03 -20.19
N ALA A 11 -17.78 11.04 -19.90
CA ALA A 11 -16.74 11.38 -20.88
C ALA A 11 -16.17 10.10 -21.52
N GLU A 12 -17.01 9.36 -22.26
CA GLU A 12 -16.68 8.02 -22.78
C GLU A 12 -15.47 7.99 -23.72
N THR A 13 -15.23 9.09 -24.44
CA THR A 13 -14.11 9.24 -25.37
C THR A 13 -12.80 9.65 -24.69
N SER A 14 -12.80 9.88 -23.37
CA SER A 14 -11.58 10.22 -22.64
C SER A 14 -10.62 9.02 -22.59
N PRO A 15 -9.37 9.16 -23.07
CA PRO A 15 -8.42 8.08 -23.08
C PRO A 15 -8.06 7.64 -21.66
N ASP A 16 -7.61 6.39 -21.54
CA ASP A 16 -7.09 5.74 -20.34
C ASP A 16 -7.95 5.93 -19.08
N ARG A 17 -9.27 5.82 -19.27
CA ARG A 17 -10.20 5.63 -18.16
C ARG A 17 -10.07 4.20 -17.62
N GLY A 18 -10.01 4.09 -16.31
CA GLY A 18 -10.14 2.82 -15.60
C GLY A 18 -11.50 2.71 -14.90
N PHE A 19 -11.85 1.49 -14.47
CA PHE A 19 -12.97 1.24 -13.58
C PHE A 19 -12.46 1.07 -12.16
N TYR A 20 -12.98 1.87 -11.24
CA TYR A 20 -12.53 1.90 -9.85
C TYR A 20 -13.70 1.78 -8.89
N TYR A 21 -13.47 1.20 -7.72
CA TYR A 21 -14.49 1.14 -6.68
C TYR A 21 -14.90 2.56 -6.23
N HIS A 22 -16.20 2.79 -6.08
CA HIS A 22 -16.73 4.02 -5.51
C HIS A 22 -17.90 3.70 -4.56
N PRO A 23 -17.87 4.14 -3.29
CA PRO A 23 -18.83 3.69 -2.29
C PRO A 23 -20.24 4.26 -2.50
N SER A 24 -20.37 5.43 -3.12
CA SER A 24 -21.66 6.14 -3.29
C SER A 24 -22.10 6.31 -4.74
N ARG A 25 -21.36 5.76 -5.70
CA ARG A 25 -21.70 5.83 -7.13
C ARG A 25 -21.69 4.43 -7.69
N HIS A 26 -22.70 4.15 -8.50
CA HIS A 26 -22.86 2.86 -9.12
C HIS A 26 -22.95 3.02 -10.63
N SER A 27 -22.23 2.18 -11.36
CA SER A 27 -22.38 2.01 -12.80
C SER A 27 -22.92 0.61 -13.02
N ALA A 28 -24.04 0.51 -13.74
CA ALA A 28 -24.76 -0.76 -13.97
C ALA A 28 -25.02 -1.56 -12.67
N GLY A 29 -25.40 -0.87 -11.58
CA GLY A 29 -25.70 -1.51 -10.28
C GLY A 29 -24.48 -2.04 -9.51
N GLN A 30 -23.26 -1.88 -10.04
CA GLN A 30 -22.02 -2.23 -9.35
C GLN A 30 -21.41 -0.99 -8.68
N PRO A 31 -20.76 -1.09 -7.52
CA PRO A 31 -20.11 0.04 -6.84
C PRO A 31 -18.78 0.42 -7.52
N ILE A 32 -18.86 0.71 -8.82
CA ILE A 32 -17.75 1.08 -9.68
C ILE A 32 -18.05 2.40 -10.39
N VAL A 33 -17.00 3.17 -10.63
CA VAL A 33 -17.04 4.42 -11.38
C VAL A 33 -15.95 4.38 -12.44
N ALA A 34 -16.26 4.87 -13.63
CA ALA A 34 -15.26 5.06 -14.67
C ALA A 34 -14.61 6.44 -14.50
N GLY A 35 -13.29 6.49 -14.56
CA GLY A 35 -12.56 7.72 -14.29
C GLY A 35 -11.06 7.57 -14.44
N TRP A 36 -10.31 8.49 -13.84
CA TRP A 36 -8.86 8.44 -13.76
C TRP A 36 -8.43 8.26 -12.32
N ALA A 37 -7.45 7.41 -12.07
CA ALA A 37 -6.77 7.37 -10.78
C ALA A 37 -5.66 8.42 -10.75
N TYR A 38 -5.59 9.17 -9.66
CA TYR A 38 -4.49 10.06 -9.34
C TYR A 38 -3.83 9.62 -8.06
N GLN A 39 -2.51 9.68 -8.04
CA GLN A 39 -1.73 9.39 -6.87
C GLN A 39 -1.02 10.64 -6.36
N TRP A 40 -1.21 10.90 -5.06
CA TRP A 40 -0.77 12.12 -4.41
C TRP A 40 0.33 11.85 -3.37
N VAL A 41 1.35 12.69 -3.42
CA VAL A 41 2.29 12.91 -2.32
C VAL A 41 1.97 14.26 -1.71
N ALA A 42 1.64 14.29 -0.42
CA ALA A 42 1.45 15.53 0.32
C ALA A 42 2.28 15.48 1.60
N GLN A 43 2.94 16.59 1.89
CA GLN A 43 3.61 16.82 3.16
C GLN A 43 2.57 17.18 4.22
N LEU A 44 2.71 16.56 5.39
CA LEU A 44 1.88 16.80 6.56
C LEU A 44 2.70 17.54 7.62
N GLY A 45 2.06 18.48 8.31
CA GLY A 45 2.57 19.03 9.56
C GLY A 45 2.30 18.10 10.74
N PHE A 46 2.96 18.37 11.87
CA PHE A 46 2.63 17.75 13.15
C PHE A 46 1.49 18.48 13.89
N THR A 47 1.10 19.65 13.38
CA THR A 47 -0.07 20.39 13.82
C THR A 47 -1.34 19.61 13.47
N ARG A 48 -2.31 19.63 14.39
CA ARG A 48 -3.61 18.97 14.18
C ARG A 48 -4.52 19.87 13.33
N GLU A 49 -4.25 19.94 12.04
CA GLU A 49 -5.02 20.72 11.08
C GLU A 49 -5.24 19.96 9.77
N SER A 50 -6.14 20.48 8.93
CA SER A 50 -6.46 19.89 7.62
C SER A 50 -5.59 20.42 6.49
N TRP A 51 -4.69 21.37 6.78
CA TRP A 51 -3.77 21.90 5.78
C TRP A 51 -2.68 20.89 5.47
N THR A 52 -2.47 20.67 4.17
CA THR A 52 -1.43 19.80 3.64
C THR A 52 -0.75 20.51 2.49
N ALA A 53 0.54 20.24 2.26
CA ALA A 53 1.27 20.78 1.11
C ALA A 53 1.49 19.68 0.06
N PRO A 54 0.74 19.66 -1.06
CA PRO A 54 0.98 18.72 -2.14
C PRO A 54 2.40 18.90 -2.69
N LEU A 55 3.15 17.81 -2.76
CA LEU A 55 4.51 17.77 -3.32
C LEU A 55 4.51 17.19 -4.74
N ASP A 56 3.64 16.22 -5.01
CA ASP A 56 3.51 15.61 -6.33
C ASP A 56 2.10 15.02 -6.52
N ALA A 57 1.64 15.04 -7.76
CA ALA A 57 0.34 14.50 -8.18
C ALA A 57 0.48 13.88 -9.57
N ARG A 58 0.36 12.56 -9.66
CA ARG A 58 0.54 11.83 -10.91
C ARG A 58 -0.68 11.01 -11.25
N ARG A 59 -1.16 11.14 -12.49
CA ARG A 59 -2.17 10.24 -13.03
C ARG A 59 -1.59 8.82 -13.13
N VAL A 60 -2.35 7.83 -12.69
CA VAL A 60 -1.99 6.41 -12.77
C VAL A 60 -2.77 5.78 -13.91
N HIS A 61 -2.04 5.33 -14.93
CA HIS A 61 -2.64 4.64 -16.06
C HIS A 61 -3.23 3.29 -15.61
N PRO A 62 -4.37 2.83 -16.16
CA PRO A 62 -5.03 1.59 -15.71
C PRO A 62 -4.16 0.33 -15.76
N THR A 63 -3.13 0.30 -16.61
CA THR A 63 -2.21 -0.85 -16.73
C THR A 63 -0.96 -0.75 -15.84
N GLU A 64 -0.73 0.42 -15.22
CA GLU A 64 0.43 0.64 -14.34
C GLU A 64 0.24 -0.01 -12.97
N ASN A 65 1.37 -0.40 -12.36
CA ASN A 65 1.39 -0.82 -10.97
C ASN A 65 1.40 0.41 -10.05
N PRO A 66 0.34 0.66 -9.26
CA PRO A 66 0.28 1.79 -8.34
C PRO A 66 1.39 1.78 -7.29
N ASN A 67 1.91 0.62 -6.87
CA ASN A 67 3.05 0.54 -5.95
C ASN A 67 4.37 0.97 -6.62
N ALA A 68 4.57 0.60 -7.89
CA ALA A 68 5.76 1.00 -8.63
C ALA A 68 5.76 2.53 -8.87
N VAL A 69 4.59 3.05 -9.23
CA VAL A 69 4.34 4.49 -9.35
C VAL A 69 4.62 5.21 -8.04
N ALA A 70 4.09 4.70 -6.94
CA ALA A 70 4.32 5.27 -5.61
C ALA A 70 5.82 5.35 -5.29
N ALA A 71 6.55 4.26 -5.55
CA ALA A 71 7.98 4.21 -5.30
C ALA A 71 8.74 5.23 -6.17
N GLN A 72 8.38 5.39 -7.44
CA GLN A 72 8.97 6.42 -8.30
C GLN A 72 8.76 7.83 -7.75
N GLN A 73 7.53 8.17 -7.32
CA GLN A 73 7.24 9.47 -6.72
C GLN A 73 8.06 9.69 -5.44
N VAL A 74 8.20 8.65 -4.60
CA VAL A 74 9.06 8.72 -3.40
C VAL A 74 10.51 8.99 -3.77
N VAL A 75 11.06 8.28 -4.77
CA VAL A 75 12.44 8.50 -5.22
C VAL A 75 12.63 9.94 -5.68
N GLN A 76 11.73 10.46 -6.51
CA GLN A 76 11.77 11.84 -7.00
C GLN A 76 11.72 12.86 -5.85
N VAL A 77 10.78 12.68 -4.91
CA VAL A 77 10.66 13.58 -3.75
C VAL A 77 11.91 13.52 -2.87
N VAL A 78 12.51 12.34 -2.67
CA VAL A 78 13.76 12.20 -1.90
C VAL A 78 14.93 12.90 -2.60
N GLN A 79 15.02 12.82 -3.93
CA GLN A 79 16.09 13.46 -4.70
C GLN A 79 16.03 15.00 -4.67
N LEU A 80 14.85 15.58 -4.45
CA LEU A 80 14.68 17.03 -4.32
C LEU A 80 15.06 17.56 -2.93
N ARG A 81 15.35 16.68 -1.96
CA ARG A 81 15.68 17.07 -0.58
C ARG A 81 17.19 17.20 -0.40
N PRO A 82 17.65 18.00 0.57
CA PRO A 82 19.05 18.05 0.94
C PRO A 82 19.57 16.65 1.34
N PRO A 83 20.76 16.23 0.87
CA PRO A 83 21.29 14.88 1.09
C PRO A 83 21.57 14.58 2.58
N ASP A 84 21.92 15.59 3.36
CA ASP A 84 22.22 15.47 4.81
C ASP A 84 20.98 15.68 5.70
N GLY A 85 19.79 15.74 5.09
CA GLY A 85 18.54 15.86 5.83
C GLY A 85 18.14 14.58 6.55
N PRO A 86 17.19 14.66 7.51
CA PRO A 86 16.61 13.47 8.12
C PRO A 86 15.90 12.62 7.07
N VAL A 87 16.00 11.29 7.22
CA VAL A 87 15.30 10.32 6.37
C VAL A 87 13.79 10.59 6.42
N PRO A 88 13.14 10.94 5.30
CA PRO A 88 11.70 11.22 5.29
C PRO A 88 10.88 9.94 5.53
N LEU A 89 9.79 10.09 6.29
CA LEU A 89 8.80 9.05 6.50
C LEU A 89 7.61 9.24 5.56
N PHE A 90 7.36 8.26 4.71
CA PHE A 90 6.19 8.20 3.83
C PHE A 90 5.13 7.28 4.42
N VAL A 91 3.93 7.81 4.63
CA VAL A 91 2.78 7.05 5.13
C VAL A 91 1.85 6.69 3.96
N PHE A 92 1.43 5.44 3.87
CA PHE A 92 0.58 4.89 2.81
C PHE A 92 -0.71 4.30 3.39
N ASP A 93 -1.82 4.42 2.67
CA ASP A 93 -3.07 3.75 3.07
C ASP A 93 -3.06 2.23 2.78
N ALA A 94 -4.10 1.52 3.19
CA ALA A 94 -4.18 0.06 3.18
C ALA A 94 -4.28 -0.59 1.80
N GLY A 95 -4.34 0.21 0.73
CA GLY A 95 -4.29 -0.25 -0.66
C GLY A 95 -2.88 -0.62 -1.14
N TYR A 96 -1.83 -0.18 -0.44
CA TYR A 96 -0.45 -0.41 -0.86
C TYR A 96 0.12 -1.71 -0.29
N ASP A 97 1.05 -2.31 -1.04
CA ASP A 97 1.78 -3.51 -0.62
C ASP A 97 3.16 -3.11 -0.04
N PRO A 98 3.39 -3.31 1.28
CA PRO A 98 4.64 -2.90 1.91
C PRO A 98 5.86 -3.64 1.37
N VAL A 99 5.69 -4.87 0.87
CA VAL A 99 6.80 -5.64 0.29
C VAL A 99 7.17 -5.09 -1.08
N GLN A 100 6.19 -4.87 -1.96
CA GLN A 100 6.46 -4.28 -3.28
C GLN A 100 7.09 -2.90 -3.15
N LEU A 101 6.57 -2.05 -2.26
CA LEU A 101 7.13 -0.73 -2.01
C LEU A 101 8.58 -0.82 -1.54
N THR A 102 8.90 -1.69 -0.58
CA THR A 102 10.28 -1.81 -0.10
C THR A 102 11.22 -2.30 -1.20
N GLN A 103 10.78 -3.30 -1.98
CA GLN A 103 11.59 -3.83 -3.07
C GLN A 103 11.83 -2.76 -4.14
N ALA A 104 10.80 -2.00 -4.52
CA ALA A 104 10.89 -0.94 -5.51
C ALA A 104 11.73 0.25 -5.04
N LEU A 105 11.67 0.59 -3.74
CA LEU A 105 12.50 1.64 -3.16
C LEU A 105 13.96 1.23 -3.00
N GLY A 106 14.28 -0.05 -2.92
CA GLY A 106 15.65 -0.53 -2.90
C GLY A 106 16.51 0.17 -1.84
N ALA A 107 17.52 0.94 -2.30
CA ALA A 107 18.46 1.68 -1.47
C ALA A 107 18.09 3.14 -1.21
N THR A 108 16.93 3.61 -1.69
CA THR A 108 16.46 4.98 -1.47
C THR A 108 16.38 5.28 0.03
N PRO A 109 16.96 6.41 0.50
CA PRO A 109 16.94 6.78 1.92
C PRO A 109 15.56 7.31 2.32
N ALA A 110 14.58 6.42 2.40
CA ALA A 110 13.21 6.70 2.79
C ALA A 110 12.71 5.64 3.77
N ALA A 111 12.00 6.09 4.81
CA ALA A 111 11.23 5.22 5.67
C ALA A 111 9.80 5.13 5.14
N ILE A 112 9.20 3.94 5.20
CA ILE A 112 7.79 3.77 4.82
C ILE A 112 6.98 3.19 5.97
N LEU A 113 5.71 3.61 6.04
CA LEU A 113 4.72 3.11 6.96
C LEU A 113 3.41 2.90 6.23
N VAL A 114 2.99 1.64 6.09
CA VAL A 114 1.79 1.28 5.33
C VAL A 114 0.69 0.87 6.29
N ARG A 115 -0.51 1.44 6.16
CA ARG A 115 -1.67 0.96 6.91
C ARG A 115 -2.00 -0.48 6.51
N LEU A 116 -2.31 -1.31 7.48
CA LEU A 116 -2.62 -2.72 7.24
C LEU A 116 -4.06 -3.02 7.63
N ARG A 117 -4.68 -3.93 6.88
CA ARG A 117 -5.96 -4.52 7.27
C ARG A 117 -5.74 -5.51 8.40
N SER A 118 -6.67 -5.56 9.35
CA SER A 118 -6.58 -6.44 10.53
C SER A 118 -6.62 -7.95 10.21
N ASN A 119 -7.08 -8.34 9.01
CA ASN A 119 -7.10 -9.74 8.58
C ASN A 119 -5.77 -10.22 7.96
N ARG A 120 -4.73 -9.37 7.91
CA ARG A 120 -3.39 -9.76 7.43
C ARG A 120 -2.70 -10.71 8.41
N CYS A 121 -1.84 -11.56 7.84
CA CYS A 121 -1.01 -12.51 8.59
C CYS A 121 0.45 -12.32 8.19
N PHE A 122 1.33 -12.49 9.17
CA PHE A 122 2.78 -12.39 9.05
C PHE A 122 3.43 -13.58 9.73
N TYR A 123 4.73 -13.74 9.54
CA TYR A 123 5.50 -14.86 10.06
C TYR A 123 6.81 -14.36 10.63
N ALA A 124 7.24 -14.96 11.73
CA ALA A 124 8.59 -14.78 12.25
C ALA A 124 9.61 -15.56 11.41
N ASP A 125 10.89 -15.31 11.69
CA ASP A 125 11.95 -16.18 11.19
C ASP A 125 11.77 -17.62 11.73
N PRO A 126 12.03 -18.64 10.91
CA PRO A 126 12.02 -20.03 11.35
C PRO A 126 13.15 -20.28 12.37
N PRO A 127 12.96 -21.21 13.32
CA PRO A 127 14.07 -21.68 14.15
C PRO A 127 15.15 -22.34 13.29
N ALA A 128 16.36 -22.47 13.83
CA ALA A 128 17.46 -23.17 13.17
C ALA A 128 17.03 -24.59 12.74
N SER A 129 17.47 -25.03 11.56
CA SER A 129 17.16 -26.37 11.06
C SER A 129 17.92 -27.40 11.90
N THR A 130 17.21 -28.37 12.47
CA THR A 130 17.79 -29.46 13.27
C THR A 130 17.87 -30.79 12.51
N GLY A 131 17.52 -30.81 11.21
CA GLY A 131 17.50 -32.02 10.39
C GLY A 131 17.97 -31.79 8.96
N THR A 132 18.08 -32.89 8.20
CA THR A 132 18.59 -32.93 6.82
C THR A 132 17.58 -32.50 5.76
N GLY A 133 16.33 -32.23 6.15
CA GLY A 133 15.26 -31.79 5.24
C GLY A 133 15.38 -30.33 4.80
N ARG A 134 14.53 -29.93 3.84
CA ARG A 134 14.43 -28.53 3.39
C ARG A 134 14.17 -27.61 4.59
N PRO A 135 15.03 -26.61 4.87
CA PRO A 135 14.83 -25.70 5.98
C PRO A 135 13.47 -25.00 5.90
N ARG A 136 12.79 -24.89 7.05
CA ARG A 136 11.58 -24.08 7.16
C ARG A 136 11.92 -22.65 6.76
N ARG A 137 11.00 -21.98 6.06
CA ARG A 137 11.17 -20.59 5.61
C ARG A 137 10.41 -19.58 6.46
N HIS A 138 9.40 -20.05 7.18
CA HIS A 138 8.51 -19.26 8.00
C HIS A 138 8.42 -19.91 9.37
N GLY A 139 8.58 -19.12 10.42
CA GLY A 139 8.41 -19.54 11.81
C GLY A 139 6.97 -19.40 12.28
N ALA A 140 6.82 -18.99 13.54
CA ALA A 140 5.52 -18.79 14.16
C ALA A 140 4.67 -17.78 13.37
N LYS A 141 3.38 -18.10 13.22
CA LYS A 141 2.41 -17.27 12.51
C LYS A 141 1.88 -16.18 13.44
N PHE A 142 1.88 -14.95 12.97
CA PHE A 142 1.30 -13.77 13.60
C PHE A 142 0.04 -13.37 12.83
N VAL A 143 -1.11 -13.29 13.50
CA VAL A 143 -2.39 -12.92 12.88
C VAL A 143 -2.89 -11.63 13.50
N CYS A 144 -2.98 -10.54 12.73
CA CYS A 144 -3.33 -9.21 13.24
C CYS A 144 -4.69 -9.15 13.95
N ARG A 145 -5.62 -10.05 13.64
CA ARG A 145 -6.94 -10.13 14.32
C ARG A 145 -6.98 -11.10 15.50
N ASP A 146 -5.94 -11.90 15.75
CA ASP A 146 -5.93 -12.91 16.80
C ASP A 146 -4.79 -12.67 17.81
N PRO A 147 -5.09 -12.02 18.95
CA PRO A 147 -4.12 -11.72 20.00
C PRO A 147 -3.36 -12.92 20.55
N ARG A 148 -3.94 -14.13 20.48
CA ARG A 148 -3.32 -15.36 21.00
C ARG A 148 -2.10 -15.78 20.18
N THR A 149 -1.96 -15.23 18.97
CA THR A 149 -0.83 -15.49 18.08
C THR A 149 0.32 -14.51 18.25
N TRP A 150 0.15 -13.47 19.07
CA TRP A 150 1.15 -12.40 19.21
C TRP A 150 2.21 -12.83 20.22
N PRO A 151 3.50 -12.84 19.85
CA PRO A 151 4.57 -12.98 20.81
C PRO A 151 4.68 -11.69 21.65
N VAL A 152 5.57 -11.71 22.65
CA VAL A 152 5.92 -10.50 23.40
C VAL A 152 6.35 -9.39 22.41
N PRO A 153 5.78 -8.17 22.49
CA PRO A 153 6.21 -7.06 21.64
C PRO A 153 7.69 -6.76 21.84
N THR A 154 8.39 -6.48 20.75
CA THR A 154 9.79 -6.03 20.77
C THR A 154 9.92 -4.64 21.38
N ALA A 155 8.91 -3.79 21.21
CA ALA A 155 8.81 -2.49 21.87
C ALA A 155 7.36 -2.17 22.22
N THR A 156 7.15 -1.45 23.31
CA THR A 156 5.85 -0.92 23.70
C THR A 156 6.03 0.53 24.13
N HIS A 157 5.06 1.36 23.78
CA HIS A 157 4.94 2.74 24.25
C HIS A 157 3.50 2.98 24.67
N THR A 158 3.33 3.72 25.77
CA THR A 158 2.02 4.16 26.25
C THR A 158 2.14 5.65 26.54
N GLY A 159 1.15 6.43 26.10
CA GLY A 159 1.05 7.85 26.41
C GLY A 159 -0.40 8.31 26.36
N ASP A 160 -0.65 9.51 26.85
CA ASP A 160 -1.99 10.09 26.86
C ASP A 160 -2.13 11.18 25.79
N ASP A 161 -3.24 11.14 25.08
CA ASP A 161 -3.63 12.12 24.08
C ASP A 161 -4.97 12.78 24.49
N PRO A 162 -5.08 14.12 24.48
CA PRO A 162 -6.31 14.80 24.88
C PRO A 162 -7.57 14.35 24.11
N HIS A 163 -7.44 13.90 22.86
CA HIS A 163 -8.57 13.51 22.02
C HIS A 163 -8.77 11.99 21.99
N TYR A 164 -7.66 11.23 21.98
CA TYR A 164 -7.70 9.76 21.87
C TYR A 164 -7.62 9.03 23.23
N GLY A 165 -7.45 9.79 24.32
CA GLY A 165 -7.18 9.27 25.66
C GLY A 165 -5.86 8.49 25.67
N THR A 166 -5.81 7.38 26.39
CA THR A 166 -4.61 6.53 26.41
C THR A 166 -4.37 5.90 25.04
N VAL A 167 -3.18 6.16 24.50
CA VAL A 167 -2.63 5.60 23.26
C VAL A 167 -1.59 4.55 23.63
N ARG A 168 -1.82 3.31 23.20
CA ARG A 168 -0.88 2.19 23.35
C ARG A 168 -0.36 1.76 22.00
N VAL A 169 0.96 1.84 21.85
CA VAL A 169 1.70 1.40 20.66
C VAL A 169 2.49 0.15 21.01
N GLN A 170 2.34 -0.90 20.21
CA GLN A 170 3.11 -2.14 20.34
C GLN A 170 3.76 -2.45 19.00
N ALA A 171 5.04 -2.83 19.02
CA ALA A 171 5.79 -3.16 17.82
C ALA A 171 6.37 -4.57 17.90
N TRP A 172 6.36 -5.26 16.76
CA TRP A 172 6.99 -6.57 16.58
C TRP A 172 7.93 -6.50 15.37
N ALA A 173 9.22 -6.56 15.63
CA ALA A 173 10.25 -6.52 14.60
C ALA A 173 10.45 -7.91 13.96
N ARG A 174 11.11 -7.92 12.78
CA ARG A 174 11.52 -9.14 12.06
C ARG A 174 10.36 -10.06 11.67
N LEU A 175 9.22 -9.47 11.31
CA LEU A 175 8.09 -10.20 10.75
C LEU A 175 8.03 -10.00 9.24
N HIS A 176 7.57 -11.01 8.50
CA HIS A 176 7.40 -10.93 7.05
C HIS A 176 6.07 -11.55 6.59
N PRO A 177 5.37 -10.94 5.62
CA PRO A 177 4.22 -11.58 5.01
C PRO A 177 4.68 -12.68 4.06
N VAL A 178 3.79 -13.65 3.81
CA VAL A 178 3.99 -14.58 2.68
C VAL A 178 3.59 -13.84 1.42
N VAL A 179 4.59 -13.52 0.60
CA VAL A 179 4.34 -12.95 -0.73
C VAL A 179 3.76 -14.04 -1.62
N GLN A 180 2.51 -13.89 -2.04
CA GLN A 180 1.88 -14.74 -3.03
C GLN A 180 2.01 -14.07 -4.41
N ASN A 181 2.97 -14.52 -5.24
CA ASN A 181 2.97 -14.13 -6.65
C ASN A 181 1.77 -14.77 -7.35
N HIS A 182 0.95 -13.96 -8.01
CA HIS A 182 -0.12 -14.43 -8.89
C HIS A 182 0.14 -14.20 -10.39
N ALA A 183 1.31 -13.65 -10.77
CA ALA A 183 1.61 -13.37 -12.18
C ALA A 183 2.18 -14.57 -12.96
N THR A 184 2.92 -15.47 -12.31
CA THR A 184 3.45 -16.68 -12.94
C THR A 184 3.30 -17.86 -11.99
N ARG A 185 2.35 -18.76 -12.28
CA ARG A 185 2.48 -20.14 -11.81
C ARG A 185 3.81 -20.66 -12.34
N GLY A 186 4.78 -20.95 -11.47
CA GLY A 186 5.89 -21.83 -11.85
C GLY A 186 7.33 -21.38 -11.66
N THR A 187 7.65 -20.22 -11.07
CA THR A 187 9.07 -20.00 -10.70
C THR A 187 9.42 -20.87 -9.49
N ARG A 188 10.32 -21.85 -9.68
CA ARG A 188 10.85 -22.72 -8.61
C ARG A 188 11.78 -21.98 -7.64
N GLN A 189 12.12 -20.73 -7.91
CA GLN A 189 13.05 -19.95 -7.10
C GLN A 189 12.46 -19.51 -5.76
N PRO A 190 13.24 -19.54 -4.66
CA PRO A 190 12.79 -19.05 -3.36
C PRO A 190 12.41 -17.56 -3.43
N ARG A 191 11.19 -17.22 -2.99
CA ARG A 191 10.72 -15.82 -2.96
C ARG A 191 11.50 -15.00 -1.94
N PRO A 192 11.85 -13.74 -2.21
CA PRO A 192 12.55 -12.91 -1.22
C PRO A 192 11.72 -12.77 0.06
N ILE A 193 12.37 -12.93 1.21
CA ILE A 193 11.78 -12.64 2.52
C ILE A 193 12.11 -11.19 2.85
N VAL A 194 11.07 -10.38 2.91
CA VAL A 194 11.18 -8.94 3.18
C VAL A 194 10.66 -8.73 4.60
N ARG A 195 11.61 -8.56 5.53
CA ARG A 195 11.36 -8.41 6.98
C ARG A 195 11.06 -6.97 7.31
N GLY A 196 9.97 -6.75 8.03
CA GLY A 196 9.58 -5.44 8.54
C GLY A 196 9.19 -5.48 10.01
N THR A 197 8.65 -4.36 10.45
CA THR A 197 8.10 -4.17 11.78
C THR A 197 6.59 -3.98 11.67
N LEU A 198 5.84 -4.79 12.40
CA LEU A 198 4.41 -4.54 12.59
C LEU A 198 4.22 -3.64 13.79
N ILE A 199 3.37 -2.64 13.64
CA ILE A 199 3.01 -1.71 14.70
C ILE A 199 1.49 -1.75 14.85
N ARG A 200 1.05 -1.95 16.09
CA ARG A 200 -0.34 -1.85 16.51
C ARG A 200 -0.49 -0.58 17.33
N VAL A 201 -1.43 0.26 16.95
CA VAL A 201 -1.84 1.44 17.71
C VAL A 201 -3.26 1.21 18.19
N ALA A 202 -3.46 1.23 19.49
CA ALA A 202 -4.76 1.13 20.14
C ALA A 202 -5.01 2.40 20.95
N VAL A 203 -6.22 2.93 20.88
CA VAL A 203 -6.62 4.14 21.59
C VAL A 203 -7.85 3.86 22.45
N SER A 204 -7.95 4.54 23.58
CA SER A 204 -9.06 4.36 24.52
C SER A 204 -10.36 5.03 24.06
N ARG A 205 -10.29 6.11 23.28
CA ARG A 205 -11.46 6.82 22.74
C ARG A 205 -11.19 7.45 21.38
N LEU A 206 -12.25 7.79 20.65
CA LEU A 206 -12.17 8.59 19.42
C LEU A 206 -12.59 10.04 19.70
N PRO A 207 -12.06 11.04 18.97
CA PRO A 207 -12.38 12.46 19.17
C PRO A 207 -13.87 12.75 19.02
N ARG A 208 -14.55 12.02 18.13
CA ARG A 208 -16.00 11.94 18.03
C ARG A 208 -16.41 10.54 18.45
N GLN A 209 -17.19 10.43 19.54
CA GLN A 209 -17.65 9.16 20.11
C GLN A 209 -18.75 8.49 19.26
N THR A 210 -18.59 8.46 17.94
CA THR A 210 -19.58 7.87 17.03
C THR A 210 -19.45 6.36 16.96
N ARG A 211 -18.28 5.81 17.27
CA ARG A 211 -17.95 4.39 17.16
C ARG A 211 -16.93 3.97 18.21
N GLN A 212 -16.88 2.67 18.48
CA GLN A 212 -15.83 2.07 19.30
C GLN A 212 -14.46 2.20 18.59
N PRO A 213 -13.37 2.55 19.32
CA PRO A 213 -12.05 2.64 18.73
C PRO A 213 -11.61 1.32 18.11
N GLN A 214 -11.25 1.36 16.84
CA GLN A 214 -10.63 0.22 16.18
C GLN A 214 -9.10 0.32 16.26
N VAL A 215 -8.45 -0.83 16.35
CA VAL A 215 -6.99 -0.91 16.32
C VAL A 215 -6.47 -0.53 14.93
N LEU A 216 -5.48 0.36 14.90
CA LEU A 216 -4.76 0.70 13.68
C LEU A 216 -3.53 -0.20 13.58
N TRP A 217 -3.44 -0.93 12.47
CA TRP A 217 -2.26 -1.71 12.14
C TRP A 217 -1.43 -0.97 11.10
N LEU A 218 -0.12 -0.95 11.31
CA LEU A 218 0.84 -0.34 10.43
C LEU A 218 1.98 -1.33 10.19
N GLY A 219 2.47 -1.40 8.95
CA GLY A 219 3.65 -2.16 8.56
C GLY A 219 4.73 -1.19 8.15
N GLY A 220 5.80 -1.12 8.94
CA GLY A 220 6.93 -0.25 8.71
C GLY A 220 8.15 -1.02 8.24
N MET A 221 8.87 -0.45 7.29
CA MET A 221 10.20 -0.91 6.89
C MET A 221 11.12 0.29 7.07
N ALA A 222 11.85 0.32 8.18
CA ALA A 222 12.89 1.29 8.37
C ALA A 222 14.19 0.75 7.77
N ARG A 223 14.64 1.30 6.64
CA ARG A 223 16.07 1.35 6.39
C ARG A 223 16.57 2.65 7.05
N GLY A 224 17.39 2.51 8.09
CA GLY A 224 18.18 3.62 8.64
C GLY A 224 17.65 4.36 9.88
N LEU A 225 16.54 3.96 10.51
CA LEU A 225 16.08 4.60 11.78
C LEU A 225 16.64 3.96 13.07
N LEU A 226 17.43 2.88 12.97
CA LEU A 226 18.03 2.21 14.13
C LEU A 226 19.51 1.85 13.96
N THR A 227 20.25 2.58 13.14
CA THR A 227 21.70 2.41 13.03
C THR A 227 22.39 3.70 13.42
N SER A 228 22.98 3.69 14.62
CA SER A 228 24.23 4.40 14.85
C SER A 228 25.19 4.10 13.69
N ARG A 229 25.85 5.15 13.20
CA ARG A 229 26.79 5.21 12.07
C ARG A 229 27.69 3.97 11.92
N SER A 230 27.82 3.45 10.69
CA SER A 230 29.11 3.27 9.97
C SER A 230 28.98 2.42 8.68
N CYS A 231 29.47 2.97 7.55
CA CYS A 231 30.28 2.39 6.44
C CYS A 231 29.90 1.00 5.85
N GLY A 232 29.87 0.68 4.55
CA GLY A 232 30.28 1.24 3.25
C GLY A 232 29.91 0.19 2.14
N GLY A 233 29.81 0.59 0.86
CA GLY A 233 29.22 -0.16 -0.29
C GLY A 233 30.01 -1.38 -0.86
N PRO A 234 29.92 -1.74 -2.18
CA PRO A 234 29.14 -1.17 -3.30
C PRO A 234 28.40 -2.19 -4.25
N THR A 235 27.49 -1.62 -5.08
CA THR A 235 27.05 -1.86 -6.50
C THR A 235 27.18 -3.25 -7.17
N CYS A 236 26.25 -3.77 -7.99
CA CYS A 236 25.78 -3.28 -9.31
C CYS A 236 24.74 -4.29 -9.87
N GLY A 237 23.93 -3.88 -10.86
CA GLY A 237 23.27 -4.80 -11.79
C GLY A 237 21.85 -4.41 -12.20
N GLY A 238 21.73 -3.51 -13.16
CA GLY A 238 20.45 -3.07 -13.71
C GLY A 238 19.82 -4.13 -14.61
N LEU A 239 18.51 -4.32 -14.49
CA LEU A 239 17.67 -4.97 -15.49
C LEU A 239 16.35 -4.19 -15.56
N THR A 240 16.24 -3.38 -16.61
CA THR A 240 14.98 -2.86 -17.15
C THR A 240 14.04 -4.02 -17.45
N TRP A 241 12.74 -3.98 -17.09
CA TRP A 241 11.65 -4.51 -17.92
C TRP A 241 10.27 -4.05 -17.39
N ASN A 242 9.37 -3.83 -18.35
CA ASN A 242 8.02 -3.29 -18.25
C ASN A 242 6.96 -4.34 -17.85
N ILE A 243 5.72 -3.83 -17.71
CA ILE A 243 4.39 -4.47 -17.90
C ILE A 243 3.81 -5.26 -16.67
N PRO A 244 2.51 -5.64 -16.65
CA PRO A 244 1.30 -4.89 -16.27
C PRO A 244 0.64 -5.39 -14.96
N PHE A 245 -0.31 -4.62 -14.44
CA PHE A 245 -1.08 -4.94 -13.23
C PHE A 245 -2.30 -5.84 -13.50
N GLY A 246 -2.47 -6.88 -12.66
CA GLY A 246 -3.66 -7.74 -12.63
C GLY A 246 -4.12 -7.96 -11.19
N SER A 247 -5.18 -7.25 -10.79
CA SER A 247 -5.82 -7.39 -9.48
C SER A 247 -6.61 -8.70 -9.38
N SER A 248 -6.58 -9.37 -8.23
CA SER A 248 -7.53 -10.44 -7.92
C SER A 248 -8.80 -9.87 -7.29
N SER A 249 -9.62 -9.25 -8.15
CA SER A 249 -11.08 -9.37 -8.01
C SER A 249 -11.46 -10.69 -8.67
N ARG A 250 -12.44 -11.44 -8.14
CA ARG A 250 -12.98 -12.60 -8.90
C ARG A 250 -13.38 -12.10 -10.30
N PRO A 251 -12.97 -12.78 -11.38
CA PRO A 251 -13.28 -12.34 -12.73
C PRO A 251 -14.79 -12.42 -12.94
N TRP A 252 -15.37 -11.30 -13.33
CA TRP A 252 -16.63 -11.28 -14.06
C TRP A 252 -16.39 -12.02 -15.38
N ALA A 253 -17.15 -13.09 -15.64
CA ALA A 253 -17.13 -13.82 -16.90
C ALA A 253 -17.99 -13.10 -17.97
N GLY A 254 -17.72 -11.80 -18.14
CA GLY A 254 -18.27 -11.00 -19.23
C GLY A 254 -17.45 -11.14 -20.50
N PRO A 255 -17.99 -10.68 -21.65
CA PRO A 255 -17.28 -10.76 -22.91
C PRO A 255 -15.92 -10.04 -22.83
N PRO A 256 -14.94 -10.46 -23.64
CA PRO A 256 -13.53 -10.05 -23.53
C PRO A 256 -13.37 -8.52 -23.60
N PRO A 257 -12.23 -7.96 -23.13
CA PRO A 257 -12.00 -6.52 -23.09
C PRO A 257 -11.89 -5.99 -24.52
N GLY A 258 -13.02 -5.54 -25.06
CA GLY A 258 -13.06 -4.66 -26.20
C GLY A 258 -12.73 -3.24 -25.73
N SER A 259 -12.02 -2.48 -26.57
CA SER A 259 -12.24 -1.05 -26.63
C SER A 259 -13.75 -0.78 -26.67
N ALA A 260 -14.20 0.34 -26.09
CA ALA A 260 -15.59 0.74 -26.23
C ALA A 260 -15.95 0.74 -27.72
N LEU A 261 -16.77 -0.22 -28.14
CA LEU A 261 -17.40 -0.16 -29.45
C LEU A 261 -18.34 1.04 -29.41
N ARG A 262 -18.29 1.87 -30.45
CA ARG A 262 -19.30 2.90 -30.71
C ARG A 262 -20.68 2.28 -30.52
N SER A 263 -21.45 2.75 -29.54
CA SER A 263 -22.88 2.58 -29.56
C SER A 263 -23.39 3.18 -30.86
N ARG A 264 -24.09 2.37 -31.68
CA ARG A 264 -24.83 2.89 -32.84
C ARG A 264 -25.78 3.98 -32.35
N PRO A 265 -25.92 5.10 -33.07
CA PRO A 265 -26.95 6.07 -32.77
C PRO A 265 -28.31 5.38 -32.96
N THR A 266 -29.09 5.29 -31.89
CA THR A 266 -30.53 5.09 -32.01
C THR A 266 -31.10 6.40 -32.54
N ALA A 267 -31.21 6.50 -33.86
CA ALA A 267 -32.13 7.45 -34.49
C ALA A 267 -33.55 7.06 -34.06
N GLY A 268 -34.14 7.84 -33.14
CA GLY A 268 -35.58 7.90 -32.95
C GLY A 268 -36.17 8.97 -33.87
N PRO A 269 -37.38 8.77 -34.42
CA PRO A 269 -37.89 9.58 -35.53
C PRO A 269 -38.18 11.01 -35.06
N GLY A 270 -37.85 11.96 -35.93
CA GLY A 270 -38.19 13.36 -35.74
C GLY A 270 -39.70 13.55 -35.64
N TRP A 271 -40.09 14.52 -34.82
CA TRP A 271 -41.37 15.17 -34.90
C TRP A 271 -41.10 16.67 -34.99
N SER A 272 -41.39 17.21 -36.16
CA SER A 272 -41.59 18.63 -36.42
C SER A 272 -42.93 19.07 -35.82
N CYS A 273 -42.88 20.12 -34.99
CA CYS A 273 -43.70 21.34 -35.03
C CYS A 273 -43.12 22.31 -33.98
#